data_AF-A0A7X8LF98-F1
#
_entry.id   AF-A0A7X8LF98-F1
#
_cell.length_a   1.000
_cell.length_b   1.000
_cell.length_c   1.000
_cell.angle_alpha   90.00
_cell.angle_beta   90.00
_cell.angle_gamma   90.00
#
_symmetry.space_group_name_H-M   'P 1'
#
loop_
_entity.id
_entity.type
_entity.pdbx_description
1 polymer ?
#
loop_
_entity_poly.entity_id
_entity_poly.type
_entity_poly.pdbx_seq_one_letter_code
_entity_poly.pdbx_strand_id
1 'polypeptide(L)'
;DKNSNSINDLANSLENVYSAILEANELAGDTEGLGNKGLGEVEILIDRTEKTSSESDNLSNIINDVKESSNEINSITEAITQIAEQTNLLALNAAIEAARAGEAGRGFSVVAEEIRKLAEESSEATNHISDLILKMNKRTDDAVEAMKISKEAVDEQIVSVDSTKKIFDEIINNVNELDDKILQIKNTTAGIDSNKNSIVESTQNISAVSEEISASTQEVSASTEEVTAITHTFVEHSENLKRLSEELIKLVNIFRV
;
A
#
# COMPACT_ATOMS: atom_id res chain seq x y z
N ASP A 1 27.24 40.19 -16.73
CA ASP A 1 25.92 39.70 -17.21
C ASP A 1 25.75 38.18 -17.20
N LYS A 2 26.55 37.39 -17.92
CA LYS A 2 26.31 35.93 -18.01
C LYS A 2 26.36 35.19 -16.66
N ASN A 3 27.32 35.54 -15.78
CA ASN A 3 27.41 34.96 -14.42
C ASN A 3 26.23 35.37 -13.53
N SER A 4 25.80 36.63 -13.60
CA SER A 4 24.64 37.12 -12.84
C SER A 4 23.36 36.39 -13.25
N ASN A 5 23.18 36.13 -14.55
CA ASN A 5 22.05 35.34 -15.04
C ASN A 5 22.12 33.89 -14.54
N SER A 6 23.27 33.22 -14.63
CA SER A 6 23.45 31.85 -14.11
C SER A 6 23.17 31.73 -12.60
N ILE A 7 23.55 32.73 -11.82
CA ILE A 7 23.28 32.77 -10.37
C ILE A 7 21.78 32.93 -10.11
N ASN A 8 21.10 33.78 -10.88
CA ASN A 8 19.67 33.99 -10.74
C ASN A 8 18.87 32.74 -11.15
N ASP A 9 19.30 32.06 -12.22
CA ASP A 9 18.74 30.77 -12.63
C ASP A 9 18.92 29.69 -11.56
N LEU A 10 20.08 29.67 -10.89
CA LEU A 10 20.34 28.78 -9.75
C LEU A 10 19.43 29.11 -8.56
N ALA A 11 19.24 30.39 -8.25
CA ALA A 11 18.33 30.82 -7.17
C ALA A 11 16.89 30.37 -7.44
N ASN A 12 16.38 30.60 -8.65
CA ASN A 12 15.05 30.14 -9.07
C ASN A 12 14.93 28.60 -9.00
N SER A 13 15.99 27.88 -9.40
CA SER A 13 16.02 26.42 -9.33
C SER A 13 15.97 25.92 -7.88
N LEU A 14 16.67 26.59 -6.95
CA LEU A 14 16.63 26.26 -5.53
C LEU A 14 15.26 26.51 -4.90
N GLU A 15 14.59 27.59 -5.29
CA GLU A 15 13.23 27.88 -4.83
C GLU A 15 12.24 26.82 -5.30
N ASN A 16 12.34 26.39 -6.57
CA ASN A 16 11.54 25.28 -7.09
C ASN A 16 11.81 23.97 -6.34
N VAL A 17 13.07 23.65 -6.04
CA VAL A 17 13.42 22.47 -5.23
C VAL A 17 12.84 22.58 -3.83
N TYR A 18 12.84 23.76 -3.21
CA TYR A 18 12.25 23.97 -1.88
C TYR A 18 10.74 23.75 -1.89
N SER A 19 10.02 24.25 -2.90
CA SER A 19 8.59 23.97 -3.09
C SER A 19 8.33 22.46 -3.22
N ALA A 20 9.11 21.78 -4.07
CA ALA A 20 8.97 20.35 -4.28
C ALA A 20 9.25 19.52 -3.00
N ILE A 21 10.17 19.97 -2.14
CA ILE A 21 10.44 19.34 -0.83
C ILE A 21 9.21 19.46 0.08
N LEU A 22 8.57 20.63 0.13
CA LEU A 22 7.39 20.85 0.96
C LEU A 22 6.21 19.99 0.48
N GLU A 23 5.95 19.98 -0.83
CA GLU A 23 4.91 19.15 -1.44
C GLU A 23 5.17 17.65 -1.20
N ALA A 24 6.43 17.21 -1.34
CA ALA A 24 6.80 15.83 -1.08
C ALA A 24 6.60 15.44 0.40
N ASN A 25 6.89 16.34 1.34
CA ASN A 25 6.71 16.07 2.78
C ASN A 25 5.22 16.02 3.16
N GLU A 26 4.40 16.91 2.59
CA GLU A 26 2.94 16.86 2.76
C GLU A 26 2.38 15.54 2.21
N LEU A 27 2.78 15.14 1.01
CA LEU A 27 2.35 13.88 0.39
C LEU A 27 2.79 12.65 1.19
N ALA A 28 4.01 12.67 1.73
CA ALA A 28 4.52 11.60 2.60
C ALA A 28 3.66 11.47 3.86
N GLY A 29 3.39 12.58 4.55
CA GLY A 29 2.53 12.60 5.74
C GLY A 29 1.09 12.14 5.46
N ASP A 30 0.50 12.57 4.36
CA ASP A 30 -0.83 12.11 3.93
C ASP A 30 -0.84 10.60 3.63
N THR A 31 0.21 10.09 2.97
CA THR A 31 0.36 8.67 2.66
C THR A 31 0.56 7.84 3.93
N GLU A 32 1.32 8.33 4.91
CA GLU A 32 1.46 7.71 6.23
C GLU A 32 0.11 7.62 6.94
N GLY A 33 -0.66 8.71 6.94
CA GLY A 33 -2.00 8.76 7.52
C GLY A 33 -2.96 7.76 6.88
N LEU A 34 -2.95 7.67 5.54
CA LEU A 34 -3.74 6.68 4.80
C LEU A 34 -3.29 5.24 5.08
N GLY A 35 -1.98 4.99 5.17
CA GLY A 35 -1.44 3.67 5.50
C GLY A 35 -1.85 3.22 6.90
N ASN A 36 -1.74 4.09 7.90
CA ASN A 36 -2.17 3.82 9.28
C ASN A 36 -3.68 3.56 9.36
N LYS A 37 -4.49 4.34 8.63
CA LYS A 37 -5.92 4.07 8.53
C LYS A 37 -6.19 2.71 7.87
N GLY A 38 -5.45 2.38 6.82
CA GLY A 38 -5.51 1.07 6.15
C GLY A 38 -5.21 -0.08 7.10
N LEU A 39 -4.15 0.03 7.91
CA LEU A 39 -3.84 -0.96 8.96
C LEU A 39 -4.97 -1.12 9.97
N GLY A 40 -5.59 -0.01 10.42
CA GLY A 40 -6.74 -0.06 11.31
C GLY A 40 -7.94 -0.82 10.71
N GLU A 41 -8.25 -0.58 9.43
CA GLU A 41 -9.31 -1.33 8.73
C GLU A 41 -8.96 -2.82 8.57
N VAL A 42 -7.68 -3.13 8.34
CA VAL A 42 -7.19 -4.52 8.28
C VAL A 42 -7.33 -5.23 9.63
N GLU A 43 -7.02 -4.57 10.76
CA GLU A 43 -7.24 -5.16 12.08
C GLU A 43 -8.72 -5.47 12.34
N ILE A 44 -9.62 -4.56 11.97
CA ILE A 44 -11.07 -4.80 12.05
C ILE A 44 -11.46 -6.00 11.18
N LEU A 45 -10.86 -6.13 10.00
CA LEU A 45 -11.13 -7.24 9.09
C LEU A 45 -10.64 -8.58 9.63
N ILE A 46 -9.49 -8.61 10.33
CA ILE A 46 -8.99 -9.80 11.03
C ILE A 46 -10.01 -10.25 12.08
N ASP A 47 -10.42 -9.37 12.99
CA ASP A 47 -11.41 -9.68 14.04
C ASP A 47 -12.73 -10.22 13.46
N ARG A 48 -13.24 -9.57 12.40
CA ARG A 48 -14.46 -10.03 11.72
C ARG A 48 -14.30 -11.39 11.05
N THR A 49 -13.11 -11.68 10.50
CA THR A 49 -12.83 -12.96 9.85
C THR A 49 -12.72 -14.08 10.89
N GLU A 50 -12.05 -13.84 12.02
CA GLU A 50 -11.99 -14.76 13.15
C GLU A 50 -13.38 -15.07 13.70
N LYS A 51 -14.21 -14.04 13.89
CA LYS A 51 -15.61 -14.20 14.31
C LYS A 51 -16.39 -15.04 13.32
N THR A 52 -16.25 -14.78 12.02
CA THR A 52 -16.92 -15.56 10.97
C THR A 52 -16.48 -17.02 10.96
N SER A 53 -15.19 -17.28 11.21
CA SER A 53 -14.65 -18.63 11.38
C SER A 53 -15.29 -19.36 12.56
N SER A 54 -15.38 -18.70 13.71
CA SER A 54 -16.00 -19.25 14.92
C SER A 54 -17.50 -19.52 14.73
N GLU A 55 -18.23 -18.62 14.08
CA GLU A 55 -19.66 -18.83 13.80
C GLU A 55 -19.88 -19.97 12.79
N SER A 56 -18.95 -20.14 11.84
CA SER A 56 -18.99 -21.27 10.90
C SER A 56 -18.77 -22.60 11.62
N ASP A 57 -17.82 -22.66 12.55
CA ASP A 57 -17.59 -23.87 13.35
C ASP A 57 -18.81 -24.21 14.22
N ASN A 58 -19.45 -23.20 14.82
CA ASN A 58 -20.68 -23.37 15.59
C ASN A 58 -21.83 -23.91 14.71
N LEU A 59 -22.03 -23.35 13.51
CA LEU A 59 -23.05 -23.81 12.59
C LEU A 59 -22.82 -25.24 12.12
N SER A 60 -21.55 -25.63 11.90
CA SER A 60 -21.17 -27.02 11.58
C SER A 60 -21.60 -27.98 12.70
N ASN A 61 -21.39 -27.62 13.96
CA ASN A 61 -21.84 -28.42 15.11
C ASN A 61 -23.36 -28.57 15.15
N ILE A 62 -24.10 -27.46 14.98
CA ILE A 62 -25.57 -27.49 14.97
C ILE A 62 -26.11 -28.41 13.86
N ILE A 63 -25.49 -28.38 12.67
CA ILE A 63 -25.88 -29.26 11.55
C ILE A 63 -25.61 -30.73 11.89
N ASN A 64 -24.50 -31.03 12.55
CA ASN A 64 -24.20 -32.38 13.03
C ASN A 64 -25.21 -32.87 14.08
N ASP A 65 -25.61 -32.01 15.02
CA ASP A 65 -26.64 -32.34 16.02
C ASP A 65 -28.00 -32.64 15.36
N VAL A 66 -28.35 -31.88 14.32
CA VAL A 66 -29.56 -32.14 13.50
C VAL A 66 -29.44 -33.47 12.76
N LYS A 67 -28.26 -33.83 12.25
CA LYS A 67 -28.01 -35.13 11.60
C LYS A 67 -28.21 -36.28 12.58
N GLU A 68 -27.64 -36.17 13.78
CA GLU A 68 -27.78 -37.19 14.83
C GLU A 68 -29.24 -37.36 15.25
N SER A 69 -29.94 -36.25 15.52
CA SER A 69 -31.36 -36.24 15.84
C SER A 69 -32.21 -36.87 14.73
N SER A 70 -31.89 -36.60 13.46
CA SER A 70 -32.59 -37.19 12.31
C SER A 70 -32.43 -38.71 12.26
N ASN A 71 -31.23 -39.22 12.56
CA ASN A 71 -30.96 -40.65 12.61
C ASN A 71 -31.71 -41.33 13.76
N GLU A 72 -31.77 -40.70 14.93
CA GLU A 72 -32.57 -41.21 16.06
C GLU A 72 -34.06 -41.29 15.72
N ILE A 73 -34.62 -40.24 15.09
CA ILE A 73 -36.02 -40.24 14.65
C ILE A 73 -36.24 -41.35 13.60
N ASN A 74 -35.29 -41.61 12.71
CA ASN A 74 -35.40 -42.71 11.75
C ASN A 74 -35.51 -44.07 12.46
N SER A 75 -34.64 -44.34 13.45
CA SER A 75 -34.69 -45.57 14.24
C SER A 75 -36.00 -45.73 15.01
N ILE A 76 -36.54 -44.65 15.57
CA ILE A 76 -37.86 -44.66 16.23
C ILE A 76 -38.97 -44.96 15.21
N THR A 77 -38.91 -44.34 14.03
CA THR A 77 -39.90 -44.53 12.96
C THR A 77 -39.91 -45.98 12.46
N GLU A 78 -38.73 -46.57 12.26
CA GLU A 78 -38.58 -48.00 11.92
C GLU A 78 -39.19 -48.92 12.98
N ALA A 79 -38.97 -48.62 14.27
CA ALA A 79 -39.57 -49.40 15.37
C ALA A 79 -41.11 -49.30 15.37
N ILE A 80 -41.67 -48.11 15.12
CA ILE A 80 -43.13 -47.93 15.03
C ILE A 80 -43.69 -48.67 13.81
N THR A 81 -43.01 -48.65 12.66
CA THR A 81 -43.40 -49.45 11.49
C THR A 81 -43.46 -50.94 11.82
N GLN A 82 -42.45 -51.47 12.53
CA GLN A 82 -42.46 -52.87 12.97
C GLN A 82 -43.61 -53.19 13.94
N ILE A 83 -43.92 -52.28 14.86
CA ILE A 83 -45.06 -52.41 15.78
C ILE A 83 -46.38 -52.41 15.01
N ALA A 84 -46.53 -51.53 14.02
CA ALA A 84 -47.72 -51.46 13.16
C ALA A 84 -47.89 -52.76 12.35
N GLU A 85 -46.82 -53.30 11.75
CA GLU A 85 -46.85 -54.58 11.03
C GLU A 85 -47.23 -55.75 11.96
N GLN A 86 -46.66 -55.82 13.16
CA GLN A 86 -47.03 -56.83 14.16
C GLN A 86 -48.48 -56.70 14.61
N THR A 87 -48.96 -55.47 14.81
CA THR A 87 -50.35 -55.19 15.18
C THR A 87 -51.31 -55.59 14.07
N ASN A 88 -50.95 -55.33 12.81
CA ASN A 88 -51.71 -55.76 11.63
C ASN A 88 -51.81 -57.29 11.57
N LEU A 89 -50.70 -58.01 11.79
CA LEU A 89 -50.68 -59.48 11.87
C LEU A 89 -51.52 -60.03 13.04
N LEU A 90 -51.46 -59.40 14.21
CA LEU A 90 -52.28 -59.76 15.38
C LEU A 90 -53.77 -59.55 15.10
N ALA A 91 -54.13 -58.41 14.51
CA ALA A 91 -55.50 -58.07 14.14
C ALA A 91 -56.06 -59.03 13.08
N LEU A 92 -55.25 -59.40 12.09
CA LEU A 92 -55.60 -60.40 11.09
C LEU A 92 -55.89 -61.77 11.73
N ASN A 93 -55.03 -62.24 12.63
CA ASN A 93 -55.24 -63.49 13.35
C ASN A 93 -56.51 -63.44 14.21
N ALA A 94 -56.79 -62.31 14.87
CA ALA A 94 -58.01 -62.12 15.65
C ALA A 94 -59.27 -62.11 14.76
N ALA A 95 -59.21 -61.49 13.57
CA ALA A 95 -60.31 -61.49 12.62
C ALA A 95 -60.60 -62.91 12.09
N ILE A 96 -59.55 -63.70 11.81
CA ILE A 96 -59.68 -65.11 11.41
C ILE A 96 -60.37 -65.94 12.51
N GLU A 97 -59.93 -65.81 13.76
CA GLU A 97 -60.49 -66.60 14.86
C GLU A 97 -61.92 -66.14 15.24
N ALA A 98 -62.21 -64.85 15.11
CA ALA A 98 -63.56 -64.30 15.25
C ALA A 98 -64.52 -64.85 14.18
N ALA A 99 -64.07 -64.95 12.92
CA ALA A 99 -64.85 -65.60 11.85
C ALA A 99 -65.09 -67.09 12.14
N ARG A 100 -64.12 -67.76 12.76
CA ARG A 100 -64.19 -69.18 13.15
C ARG A 100 -65.21 -69.45 14.26
N ALA A 101 -65.43 -68.49 15.16
CA ALA A 101 -66.43 -68.55 16.22
C ALA A 101 -67.88 -68.27 15.74
N GLY A 102 -68.07 -67.95 14.45
CA GLY A 102 -69.40 -67.75 13.84
C GLY A 102 -70.16 -66.55 14.46
N GLU A 103 -71.45 -66.74 14.78
CA GLU A 103 -72.31 -65.68 15.35
C GLU A 103 -71.78 -65.13 16.68
N ALA A 104 -71.09 -65.94 17.49
CA ALA A 104 -70.53 -65.50 18.78
C ALA A 104 -69.31 -64.57 18.63
N GLY A 105 -68.60 -64.63 17.50
CA GLY A 105 -67.41 -63.82 17.22
C GLY A 105 -67.68 -62.53 16.45
N ARG A 106 -68.93 -62.27 16.08
CA ARG A 106 -69.31 -61.18 15.15
C ARG A 106 -68.88 -59.79 15.64
N GLY A 107 -69.03 -59.50 16.93
CA GLY A 107 -68.55 -58.26 17.54
C GLY A 107 -67.03 -58.13 17.59
N PHE A 108 -66.33 -59.23 17.88
CA PHE A 108 -64.86 -59.28 17.87
C PHE A 108 -64.29 -59.10 16.45
N SER A 109 -64.96 -59.61 15.42
CA SER A 109 -64.53 -59.44 14.03
C SER A 109 -64.54 -57.98 13.59
N VAL A 110 -65.52 -57.19 14.04
CA VAL A 110 -65.58 -55.75 13.71
C VAL A 110 -64.43 -55.00 14.38
N VAL A 111 -64.15 -55.30 15.65
CA VAL A 111 -63.04 -54.67 16.38
C VAL A 111 -61.70 -55.05 15.77
N ALA A 112 -61.51 -56.33 15.39
CA ALA A 112 -60.29 -56.80 14.75
C ALA A 112 -60.03 -56.09 13.41
N GLU A 113 -61.07 -55.89 12.58
CA GLU A 113 -60.91 -55.17 11.31
C GLU A 113 -60.58 -53.68 11.52
N GLU A 114 -61.16 -53.04 12.54
CA GLU A 114 -60.84 -51.64 12.86
C GLU A 114 -59.38 -51.50 13.36
N ILE A 115 -58.90 -52.43 14.19
CA ILE A 115 -57.49 -52.46 14.62
C ILE A 115 -56.57 -52.69 13.41
N ARG A 116 -56.95 -53.60 12.49
CA ARG A 116 -56.20 -53.87 11.26
C ARG A 116 -56.04 -52.60 10.42
N LYS A 117 -57.14 -51.87 10.24
CA LYS A 117 -57.16 -50.61 9.50
C LYS A 117 -56.30 -49.53 10.16
N LEU A 118 -56.39 -49.37 11.49
CA LEU A 118 -55.54 -48.43 12.23
C LEU A 118 -54.04 -48.80 12.13
N ALA A 119 -53.72 -50.09 12.09
CA ALA A 119 -52.35 -50.56 11.91
C ALA A 119 -51.81 -50.26 10.49
N GLU A 120 -52.64 -50.45 9.45
CA GLU A 120 -52.30 -50.05 8.07
C GLU A 120 -52.11 -48.53 7.96
N GLU A 121 -53.03 -47.72 8.50
CA GLU A 121 -52.91 -46.25 8.52
C GLU A 121 -51.66 -45.80 9.29
N SER A 122 -51.32 -46.45 10.41
CA SER A 122 -50.09 -46.16 11.16
C SER A 122 -48.84 -46.49 10.36
N SER A 123 -48.82 -47.60 9.62
CA SER A 123 -47.68 -47.99 8.77
C SER A 123 -47.50 -47.02 7.59
N GLU A 124 -48.59 -46.58 6.97
CA GLU A 124 -48.54 -45.57 5.91
C GLU A 124 -48.00 -44.23 6.43
N ALA A 125 -48.45 -43.80 7.62
CA ALA A 125 -47.96 -42.59 8.26
C ALA A 125 -46.45 -42.67 8.61
N THR A 126 -45.97 -43.79 9.15
CA THR A 126 -44.54 -43.96 9.47
C THR A 126 -43.67 -44.02 8.21
N ASN A 127 -44.15 -44.64 7.12
CA ASN A 127 -43.45 -44.61 5.84
C ASN A 127 -43.31 -43.18 5.30
N HIS A 128 -44.37 -42.37 5.41
CA HIS A 128 -44.31 -40.96 5.03
C HIS A 128 -43.31 -40.16 5.88
N ILE A 129 -43.25 -40.43 7.20
CA ILE A 129 -42.26 -39.84 8.10
C ILE A 129 -40.83 -40.25 7.69
N SER A 130 -40.60 -41.54 7.36
CA SER A 130 -39.29 -42.02 6.91
C SER A 130 -38.83 -41.32 5.62
N ASP A 131 -39.72 -41.14 4.65
CA ASP A 131 -39.43 -40.36 3.43
C ASP A 131 -39.03 -38.91 3.72
N LEU A 132 -39.67 -38.26 4.71
CA LEU A 132 -39.32 -36.91 5.13
C LEU A 132 -37.95 -36.88 5.80
N ILE A 133 -37.62 -37.87 6.65
CA ILE A 133 -36.32 -37.97 7.30
C ILE A 133 -35.21 -38.20 6.29
N LEU A 134 -35.41 -39.07 5.28
CA LEU A 134 -34.44 -39.27 4.20
C LEU A 134 -34.16 -37.98 3.43
N LYS A 135 -35.20 -37.20 3.13
CA LYS A 135 -35.03 -35.87 2.50
C LYS A 135 -34.30 -34.89 3.42
N MET A 136 -34.56 -34.95 4.73
CA MET A 136 -33.91 -34.10 5.71
C MET A 136 -32.43 -34.43 5.83
N ASN A 137 -32.08 -35.73 5.97
CA ASN A 137 -30.70 -36.22 5.98
C ASN A 137 -29.92 -35.78 4.75
N LYS A 138 -30.51 -35.91 3.55
CA LYS A 138 -29.86 -35.42 2.32
C LYS A 138 -29.56 -33.91 2.37
N ARG A 139 -30.52 -33.10 2.85
CA ARG A 139 -30.31 -31.65 3.00
C ARG A 139 -29.24 -31.33 4.04
N THR A 140 -29.16 -32.11 5.11
CA THR A 140 -28.14 -31.96 6.14
C THR A 140 -26.76 -32.31 5.56
N ASP A 141 -26.63 -33.36 4.76
CA ASP A 141 -25.39 -33.71 4.06
C ASP A 141 -24.95 -32.61 3.09
N ASP A 142 -25.88 -32.08 2.30
CA ASP A 142 -25.63 -30.93 1.40
C ASP A 142 -25.15 -29.70 2.21
N ALA A 143 -25.73 -29.47 3.39
CA ALA A 143 -25.34 -28.37 4.28
C ALA A 143 -23.94 -28.57 4.89
N VAL A 144 -23.57 -29.80 5.27
CA VAL A 144 -22.22 -30.12 5.76
C VAL A 144 -21.16 -29.83 4.69
N GLU A 145 -21.40 -30.23 3.44
CA GLU A 145 -20.47 -29.96 2.34
C GLU A 145 -20.34 -28.45 2.08
N ALA A 146 -21.46 -27.72 2.08
CA ALA A 146 -21.44 -26.26 1.95
C ALA A 146 -20.65 -25.59 3.09
N MET A 147 -20.78 -26.09 4.32
CA MET A 147 -20.02 -25.59 5.47
C MET A 147 -18.52 -25.84 5.34
N LYS A 148 -18.12 -26.98 4.80
CA LYS A 148 -16.71 -27.29 4.55
C LYS A 148 -16.10 -26.31 3.54
N ILE A 149 -16.80 -26.07 2.42
CA ILE A 149 -16.37 -25.10 1.40
C ILE A 149 -16.30 -23.69 2.02
N SER A 150 -17.28 -23.32 2.86
CA SER A 150 -17.27 -22.04 3.56
C SER A 150 -16.08 -21.90 4.51
N LYS A 151 -15.67 -22.99 5.19
CA LYS A 151 -14.48 -22.97 6.07
C LYS A 151 -13.20 -22.77 5.27
N GLU A 152 -13.04 -23.49 4.16
CA GLU A 152 -11.88 -23.34 3.26
C GLU A 152 -11.78 -21.89 2.75
N ALA A 153 -12.90 -21.28 2.35
CA ALA A 153 -12.94 -19.88 1.92
C ALA A 153 -12.55 -18.88 3.03
N VAL A 154 -12.96 -19.14 4.28
CA VAL A 154 -12.57 -18.31 5.43
C VAL A 154 -11.07 -18.45 5.73
N ASP A 155 -10.51 -19.65 5.63
CA ASP A 155 -9.06 -19.86 5.83
C ASP A 155 -8.23 -19.14 4.76
N GLU A 156 -8.66 -19.19 3.48
CA GLU A 156 -8.04 -18.40 2.40
C GLU A 156 -8.16 -16.88 2.63
N GLN A 157 -9.29 -16.43 3.17
CA GLN A 157 -9.50 -15.04 3.54
C GLN A 157 -8.51 -14.60 4.64
N ILE A 158 -8.28 -15.40 5.67
CA ILE A 158 -7.31 -15.09 6.74
C ILE A 158 -5.91 -14.85 6.14
N VAL A 159 -5.46 -15.73 5.25
CA VAL A 159 -4.15 -15.60 4.59
C VAL A 159 -4.08 -14.32 3.76
N SER A 160 -5.15 -13.99 3.03
CA SER A 160 -5.23 -12.80 2.19
C SER A 160 -5.20 -11.51 3.01
N VAL A 161 -5.87 -11.49 4.15
CA VAL A 161 -5.89 -10.34 5.07
C VAL A 161 -4.52 -10.14 5.73
N ASP A 162 -3.86 -11.21 6.16
CA ASP A 162 -2.48 -11.14 6.70
C ASP A 162 -1.48 -10.62 5.64
N SER A 163 -1.60 -11.08 4.39
CA SER A 163 -0.80 -10.55 3.29
C SER A 163 -1.06 -9.06 3.05
N THR A 164 -2.32 -8.62 3.16
CA THR A 164 -2.68 -7.21 3.01
C THR A 164 -2.07 -6.36 4.12
N LYS A 165 -2.07 -6.87 5.37
CA LYS A 165 -1.40 -6.21 6.51
C LYS A 165 0.07 -5.95 6.21
N LYS A 166 0.79 -6.99 5.76
CA LYS A 166 2.23 -6.89 5.41
C LYS A 166 2.51 -5.83 4.35
N ILE A 167 1.64 -5.72 3.34
CA ILE A 167 1.77 -4.69 2.29
C ILE A 167 1.64 -3.29 2.89
N PHE A 168 0.66 -3.07 3.79
CA PHE A 168 0.53 -1.78 4.46
C PHE A 168 1.72 -1.46 5.37
N ASP A 169 2.24 -2.45 6.11
CA ASP A 169 3.45 -2.28 6.92
C ASP A 169 4.65 -1.88 6.04
N GLU A 170 4.81 -2.50 4.87
CA GLU A 170 5.84 -2.16 3.89
C GLU A 170 5.66 -0.74 3.31
N ILE A 171 4.42 -0.33 3.03
CA ILE A 171 4.10 1.03 2.58
C ILE A 171 4.54 2.05 3.64
N ILE A 172 4.19 1.84 4.91
CA ILE A 172 4.58 2.75 6.00
C ILE A 172 6.10 2.83 6.14
N ASN A 173 6.80 1.69 6.06
CA ASN A 173 8.27 1.69 6.10
C ASN A 173 8.88 2.47 4.93
N ASN A 174 8.36 2.29 3.71
CA ASN A 174 8.81 3.04 2.54
C ASN A 174 8.54 4.54 2.65
N VAL A 175 7.44 4.95 3.29
CA VAL A 175 7.15 6.36 3.57
C VAL A 175 8.14 6.94 4.59
N ASN A 176 8.48 6.19 5.64
CA ASN A 176 9.52 6.62 6.60
C ASN A 176 10.88 6.80 5.92
N GLU A 177 11.27 5.87 5.03
CA GLU A 177 12.49 6.03 4.23
C GLU A 177 12.43 7.24 3.30
N LEU A 178 11.26 7.52 2.71
CA LEU A 178 11.06 8.70 1.87
C LEU A 178 11.25 9.99 2.67
N ASP A 179 10.74 10.06 3.90
CA ASP A 179 10.93 11.21 4.79
C ASP A 179 12.41 11.47 5.10
N ASP A 180 13.18 10.41 5.38
CA ASP A 180 14.63 10.51 5.55
C ASP A 180 15.32 11.08 4.30
N LYS A 181 14.90 10.64 3.10
CA LYS A 181 15.42 11.15 1.83
C LYS A 181 15.04 12.61 1.60
N ILE A 182 13.82 13.01 1.90
CA ILE A 182 13.36 14.41 1.83
C ILE A 182 14.22 15.28 2.75
N LEU A 183 14.50 14.83 3.97
CA LEU A 183 15.38 15.53 4.91
C LEU A 183 16.81 15.67 4.38
N GLN A 184 17.37 14.63 3.75
CA GLN A 184 18.69 14.67 3.11
C GLN A 184 18.74 15.67 1.95
N ILE A 185 17.70 15.72 1.11
CA ILE A 185 17.59 16.68 0.00
C ILE A 185 17.49 18.10 0.54
N LYS A 186 16.69 18.33 1.59
CA LYS A 186 16.58 19.63 2.26
C LYS A 186 17.92 20.14 2.77
N ASN A 187 18.68 19.30 3.47
CA ASN A 187 19.99 19.66 4.00
C ASN A 187 21.00 19.95 2.88
N THR A 188 20.97 19.15 1.80
CA THR A 188 21.84 19.34 0.64
C THR A 188 21.50 20.65 -0.08
N THR A 189 20.22 20.95 -0.27
CA THR A 189 19.72 22.17 -0.91
C THR A 189 20.12 23.42 -0.11
N ALA A 190 20.03 23.37 1.22
CA ALA A 190 20.52 24.43 2.10
C ALA A 190 22.04 24.67 1.93
N GLY A 191 22.82 23.60 1.79
CA GLY A 191 24.25 23.69 1.49
C GLY A 191 24.55 24.33 0.12
N ILE A 192 23.77 23.99 -0.91
CA ILE A 192 23.89 24.60 -2.24
C ILE A 192 23.55 26.11 -2.18
N ASP A 193 22.51 26.49 -1.45
CA ASP A 193 22.16 27.92 -1.30
C ASP A 193 23.27 28.72 -0.61
N SER A 194 23.88 28.16 0.44
CA SER A 194 25.05 28.75 1.09
C SER A 194 26.22 28.91 0.13
N ASN A 195 26.55 27.88 -0.65
CA ASN A 195 27.64 27.93 -1.63
C ASN A 195 27.37 28.96 -2.74
N LYS A 196 26.12 29.05 -3.21
CA LYS A 196 25.67 30.07 -4.16
C LYS A 196 25.92 31.48 -3.61
N ASN A 197 25.61 31.74 -2.34
CA ASN A 197 25.88 33.03 -1.71
C ASN A 197 27.40 33.36 -1.67
N SER A 198 28.26 32.39 -1.35
CA SER A 198 29.72 32.57 -1.38
C SER A 198 30.26 32.86 -2.79
N ILE A 199 29.66 32.25 -3.83
CA ILE A 199 30.01 32.52 -5.23
C ILE A 199 29.61 33.95 -5.63
N VAL A 200 28.44 34.42 -5.18
CA VAL A 200 27.99 35.80 -5.40
C VAL A 200 29.02 36.78 -4.85
N GLU A 201 29.43 36.61 -3.58
CA GLU A 201 30.42 37.46 -2.92
C GLU A 201 31.77 37.43 -3.65
N SER A 202 32.26 36.23 -4.01
CA SER A 202 33.51 36.08 -4.75
C SER A 202 33.47 36.77 -6.12
N THR A 203 32.33 36.70 -6.81
CA THR A 203 32.13 37.34 -8.12
C THR A 203 32.11 38.87 -8.00
N GLN A 204 31.51 39.41 -6.94
CA GLN A 204 31.53 40.85 -6.65
C GLN A 204 32.97 41.33 -6.37
N ASN A 205 33.73 40.59 -5.57
CA ASN A 205 35.13 40.90 -5.28
C ASN A 205 35.99 40.88 -6.57
N ILE A 206 35.82 39.87 -7.42
CA ILE A 206 36.53 39.81 -8.71
C ILE A 206 36.18 40.99 -9.61
N SER A 207 34.92 41.42 -9.61
CA SER A 207 34.47 42.57 -10.41
C SER A 207 35.14 43.86 -9.92
N ALA A 208 35.18 44.09 -8.61
CA ALA A 208 35.87 45.24 -8.01
C ALA A 208 37.38 45.25 -8.33
N VAL A 209 38.05 44.11 -8.19
CA VAL A 209 39.49 43.99 -8.53
C VAL A 209 39.73 44.21 -10.03
N SER A 210 38.81 43.75 -10.90
CA SER A 210 38.93 43.96 -12.34
C SER A 210 38.80 45.44 -12.72
N GLU A 211 37.93 46.19 -12.05
CA GLU A 211 37.81 47.65 -12.22
C GLU A 211 39.10 48.36 -11.78
N GLU A 212 39.67 47.98 -10.63
CA GLU A 212 40.95 48.52 -10.14
C GLU A 212 42.12 48.25 -11.11
N ILE A 213 42.20 47.02 -11.64
CA ILE A 213 43.21 46.65 -12.65
C ILE A 213 43.01 47.48 -13.92
N SER A 214 41.78 47.69 -14.37
CA SER A 214 41.50 48.50 -15.55
C SER A 214 41.95 49.96 -15.34
N ALA A 215 41.65 50.55 -14.18
CA ALA A 215 42.10 51.89 -13.82
C ALA A 215 43.64 51.98 -13.76
N SER A 216 44.29 51.02 -13.11
CA SER A 216 45.75 50.93 -13.03
C SER A 216 46.40 50.78 -14.41
N THR A 217 45.78 50.01 -15.31
CA THR A 217 46.26 49.83 -16.69
C THR A 217 46.16 51.12 -17.49
N GLN A 218 45.11 51.92 -17.29
CA GLN A 218 44.98 53.25 -17.90
C GLN A 218 46.06 54.20 -17.39
N GLU A 219 46.34 54.19 -16.09
CA GLU A 219 47.42 54.99 -15.50
C GLU A 219 48.80 54.61 -16.06
N VAL A 220 49.11 53.31 -16.11
CA VAL A 220 50.36 52.80 -16.70
C VAL A 220 50.48 53.20 -18.18
N SER A 221 49.37 53.15 -18.93
CA SER A 221 49.35 53.57 -20.33
C SER A 221 49.69 55.07 -20.47
N ALA A 222 49.07 55.92 -19.65
CA ALA A 222 49.35 57.35 -19.62
C ALA A 222 50.81 57.66 -19.23
N SER A 223 51.33 56.97 -18.20
CA SER A 223 52.75 57.10 -17.82
C SER A 223 53.69 56.65 -18.95
N THR A 224 53.31 55.61 -19.70
CA THR A 224 54.09 55.14 -20.85
C THR A 224 54.12 56.18 -21.98
N GLU A 225 53.01 56.87 -22.24
CA GLU A 225 52.95 57.99 -23.19
C GLU A 225 53.85 59.15 -22.75
N GLU A 226 53.82 59.52 -21.47
CA GLU A 226 54.68 60.56 -20.90
C GLU A 226 56.17 60.21 -21.00
N VAL A 227 56.54 58.98 -20.62
CA VAL A 227 57.91 58.47 -20.75
C VAL A 227 58.36 58.48 -22.21
N THR A 228 57.48 58.13 -23.15
CA THR A 228 57.78 58.17 -24.59
C THR A 228 58.06 59.60 -25.04
N ALA A 229 57.25 60.58 -24.60
CA ALA A 229 57.45 61.98 -24.91
C ALA A 229 58.76 62.54 -24.33
N ILE A 230 59.07 62.22 -23.05
CA ILE A 230 60.33 62.59 -22.40
C ILE A 230 61.53 61.95 -23.10
N THR A 231 61.39 60.71 -23.58
CA THR A 231 62.45 60.03 -24.33
C THR A 231 62.73 60.75 -25.65
N HIS A 232 61.70 61.23 -26.34
CA HIS A 232 61.86 62.01 -27.56
C HIS A 232 62.61 63.33 -27.31
N THR A 233 62.25 64.07 -26.25
CA THR A 233 62.94 65.32 -25.89
C THR A 233 64.38 65.05 -25.43
N PHE A 234 64.63 63.93 -24.73
CA PHE A 234 65.98 63.52 -24.34
C PHE A 234 66.88 63.20 -25.55
N VAL A 235 66.33 62.54 -26.57
CA VAL A 235 67.04 62.31 -27.84
C VAL A 235 67.35 63.64 -28.53
N GLU A 236 66.38 64.55 -28.63
CA GLU A 236 66.59 65.88 -29.22
C GLU A 236 67.67 66.70 -28.49
N HIS A 237 67.68 66.67 -27.15
CA HIS A 237 68.73 67.31 -26.35
C HIS A 237 70.09 66.65 -26.56
N SER A 238 70.15 65.33 -26.68
CA SER A 238 71.39 64.60 -26.95
C SER A 238 71.97 64.94 -28.34
N GLU A 239 71.13 65.08 -29.36
CA GLU A 239 71.52 65.53 -30.70
C GLU A 239 72.02 66.98 -30.70
N ASN A 240 71.33 67.88 -29.98
CA ASN A 240 71.78 69.26 -29.81
C ASN A 240 73.12 69.35 -29.09
N LEU A 241 73.33 68.56 -28.02
CA LEU A 241 74.59 68.51 -27.31
C LEU A 241 75.72 67.99 -28.20
N LYS A 242 75.46 66.96 -29.02
CA LYS A 242 76.39 66.47 -30.03
C LYS A 242 76.77 67.57 -31.02
N ARG A 243 75.79 68.28 -31.58
CA ARG A 243 76.04 69.40 -32.51
C ARG A 243 76.89 70.49 -31.86
N LEU A 244 76.55 70.90 -30.63
CA LEU A 244 77.30 71.92 -29.90
C LEU A 244 78.74 71.46 -29.63
N SER A 245 78.95 70.19 -29.28
CA SER A 245 80.27 69.60 -29.13
C SER A 245 81.08 69.64 -30.44
N GLU A 246 80.46 69.30 -31.57
CA GLU A 246 81.09 69.38 -32.90
C GLU A 246 81.45 70.81 -33.29
N GLU A 247 80.59 71.80 -33.00
CA GLU A 247 80.87 73.23 -33.20
C GLU A 247 82.03 73.70 -32.33
N LEU A 248 82.08 73.28 -31.06
CA LEU A 248 83.13 73.64 -30.13
C LEU A 248 84.49 73.04 -30.55
N ILE A 249 84.51 71.79 -31.03
CA ILE A 249 85.69 71.15 -31.63
C ILE A 249 86.18 71.95 -32.84
N LYS A 250 85.26 72.40 -33.73
CA LYS A 250 85.60 73.26 -34.87
C LYS A 250 86.22 74.59 -34.41
N LEU A 251 85.63 75.25 -33.42
CA LEU A 251 86.18 76.50 -32.87
C LEU A 251 87.58 76.30 -32.29
N VAL A 252 87.79 75.27 -31.48
CA VAL A 252 89.11 74.98 -30.88
C VAL A 252 90.17 74.72 -31.96
N ASN A 253 89.81 74.06 -33.06
CA ASN A 253 90.73 73.86 -34.19
C ASN A 253 91.13 75.16 -34.90
N ILE A 254 90.33 76.24 -34.84
CA ILE A 254 90.71 77.57 -35.37
C ILE A 254 91.79 78.22 -34.50
N PHE A 255 91.75 78.00 -33.18
CA PHE A 255 92.75 78.54 -32.25
C PHE A 255 94.00 77.66 -32.12
N ARG A 256 94.03 76.52 -32.80
CA ARG A 256 95.17 75.60 -32.85
C ARG A 256 96.11 76.04 -33.98
N VAL A 257 96.85 77.12 -33.72
CA VAL A 257 98.05 77.54 -34.49
C VAL A 257 99.26 76.78 -33.96
#